data_AF-A0AAW9VGF4-F1
#
_entry.id   AF-A0AAW9VGF4-F1
#
_cell.length_a   1.000
_cell.length_b   1.000
_cell.length_c   1.000
_cell.angle_alpha   90.00
_cell.angle_beta   90.00
_cell.angle_gamma   90.00
#
_symmetry.space_group_name_H-M   'P 1'
#
loop_
_entity.id
_entity.type
_entity.pdbx_description
1 polymer ?
#
loop_
_entity_poly.entity_id
_entity_poly.type
_entity_poly.pdbx_seq_one_letter_code
_entity_poly.pdbx_strand_id
1 'polypeptide(L)'
;MFKKTIIALSLITFSGATLAAAPVANLKVTGSITPPTCTIKGQNEVDLEYVFDVSPGMFPVSGNLLLDAKTNNIEVVCDASTYLTFSSTDNRASSVLTAGVYNFGLGLFDTDKKVGFYTITMKNATVKQDASSAAQTVGVSNGTSYATSLSVDKTKKMAWATAASTLRAGQIFSADLDVRPTLSSELKTSSGDANLDGYATLAFAFSL
;
A
#
# COMPACT_ATOMS: atom_id res chain seq x y z
N MET A 1 -20.38 -61.70 94.75
CA MET A 1 -20.60 -60.59 95.70
C MET A 1 -20.09 -59.30 95.08
N PHE A 2 -20.90 -58.23 95.20
CA PHE A 2 -20.62 -56.81 94.97
C PHE A 2 -20.44 -56.23 93.55
N LYS A 3 -21.51 -55.51 93.17
CA LYS A 3 -21.64 -54.41 92.20
C LYS A 3 -20.61 -53.29 92.43
N LYS A 4 -20.29 -52.51 91.38
CA LYS A 4 -20.34 -51.02 91.42
C LYS A 4 -20.21 -50.37 90.03
N THR A 5 -21.16 -49.49 89.77
CA THR A 5 -21.35 -48.59 88.62
C THR A 5 -20.58 -47.28 88.82
N ILE A 6 -19.98 -46.71 87.76
CA ILE A 6 -19.56 -45.29 87.59
C ILE A 6 -19.62 -45.03 86.06
N ILE A 7 -20.58 -44.33 85.44
CA ILE A 7 -20.96 -42.89 85.36
C ILE A 7 -19.88 -41.93 84.84
N ALA A 8 -20.24 -41.25 83.73
CA ALA A 8 -19.68 -40.03 83.12
C ALA A 8 -18.34 -40.21 82.35
N LEU A 9 -18.11 -39.59 81.19
CA LEU A 9 -18.42 -38.21 80.81
C LEU A 9 -18.51 -38.09 79.27
N SER A 10 -19.56 -37.46 78.77
CA SER A 10 -19.76 -37.10 77.36
C SER A 10 -18.77 -36.02 76.92
N LEU A 11 -17.81 -36.36 76.04
CA LEU A 11 -17.06 -35.38 75.26
C LEU A 11 -17.66 -35.27 73.87
N ILE A 12 -18.46 -34.23 73.65
CA ILE A 12 -18.84 -33.78 72.31
C ILE A 12 -17.62 -33.04 71.76
N THR A 13 -16.81 -33.73 70.95
CA THR A 13 -15.75 -33.09 70.18
C THR A 13 -16.40 -32.24 69.10
N PHE A 14 -16.39 -30.92 69.28
CA PHE A 14 -16.68 -29.95 68.23
C PHE A 14 -15.56 -30.06 67.19
N SER A 15 -15.76 -30.84 66.14
CA SER A 15 -14.91 -30.84 64.95
C SER A 15 -15.05 -29.46 64.32
N GLY A 16 -14.06 -28.60 64.53
CA GLY A 16 -13.95 -27.33 63.82
C GLY A 16 -14.00 -27.63 62.33
N ALA A 17 -15.07 -27.21 61.67
CA ALA A 17 -15.12 -27.21 60.22
C ALA A 17 -14.02 -26.26 59.75
N THR A 18 -12.86 -26.82 59.40
CA THR A 18 -11.88 -26.10 58.59
C THR A 18 -12.59 -25.81 57.28
N LEU A 19 -13.07 -24.58 57.09
CA LEU A 19 -13.53 -24.13 55.79
C LEU A 19 -12.32 -24.23 54.86
N ALA A 20 -12.26 -25.32 54.08
CA ALA A 20 -11.29 -25.45 53.01
C ALA A 20 -11.48 -24.24 52.08
N ALA A 21 -10.39 -23.51 51.82
CA ALA A 21 -10.43 -22.42 50.87
C ALA A 21 -11.01 -22.95 49.54
N ALA A 22 -12.09 -22.34 49.07
CA ALA A 22 -12.74 -22.77 47.84
C ALA A 22 -11.74 -22.72 46.68
N PRO A 23 -11.76 -23.68 45.74
CA PRO A 23 -10.82 -23.69 44.63
C PRO A 23 -10.93 -22.40 43.81
N VAL A 24 -9.82 -21.68 43.66
CA VAL A 24 -9.74 -20.43 42.88
C VAL A 24 -8.99 -20.71 41.59
N ALA A 25 -9.61 -20.42 40.45
CA ALA A 25 -8.96 -20.46 39.14
C ALA A 25 -8.60 -19.04 38.72
N ASN A 26 -7.31 -18.77 38.52
CA ASN A 26 -6.83 -17.49 38.00
C ASN A 26 -6.52 -17.65 36.51
N LEU A 27 -7.23 -16.89 35.67
CA LEU A 27 -7.03 -16.89 34.22
C LEU A 27 -6.14 -15.71 33.82
N LYS A 28 -5.02 -15.99 33.16
CA LYS A 28 -4.13 -14.97 32.57
C LYS A 28 -4.08 -15.18 31.07
N VAL A 29 -4.56 -14.19 30.32
CA VAL A 29 -4.46 -14.16 28.86
C VAL A 29 -3.43 -13.11 28.48
N THR A 30 -2.42 -13.51 27.71
CA THR A 30 -1.38 -12.63 27.16
C THR A 30 -1.22 -12.93 25.68
N GLY A 31 -0.93 -11.90 24.89
CA GLY A 31 -0.59 -12.03 23.47
C GLY A 31 0.04 -10.75 22.95
N SER A 32 0.61 -10.81 21.74
CA SER A 32 1.17 -9.68 21.00
C SER A 32 0.54 -9.61 19.61
N ILE A 33 0.31 -8.41 19.10
CA ILE A 33 -0.14 -8.16 17.72
C ILE A 33 0.99 -7.41 17.02
N THR A 34 1.68 -8.08 16.10
CA THR A 34 2.74 -7.47 15.28
C THR A 34 2.16 -7.17 13.90
N PRO A 35 2.18 -5.91 13.42
CA PRO A 35 1.79 -5.59 12.06
C PRO A 35 2.70 -6.30 11.05
N PRO A 36 2.20 -6.68 9.86
CA PRO A 36 3.04 -7.18 8.79
C PRO A 36 4.07 -6.12 8.38
N THR A 37 5.21 -6.57 7.88
CA THR A 37 6.24 -5.71 7.26
C THR A 37 6.34 -6.02 5.78
N CYS A 38 6.55 -4.99 4.96
CA CYS A 38 6.70 -5.14 3.51
C CYS A 38 7.94 -4.39 3.00
N THR A 39 8.56 -4.91 1.95
CA THR A 39 9.67 -4.30 1.23
C THR A 39 9.34 -4.15 -0.25
N ILE A 40 9.86 -3.11 -0.87
CA ILE A 40 9.71 -2.81 -2.29
C ILE A 40 10.96 -3.32 -3.01
N LYS A 41 10.83 -4.34 -3.87
CA LYS A 41 11.97 -5.04 -4.51
C LYS A 41 13.10 -5.41 -3.53
N GLY A 42 12.73 -5.80 -2.30
CA GLY A 42 13.67 -6.15 -1.23
C GLY A 42 14.32 -4.96 -0.50
N GLN A 43 13.90 -3.72 -0.76
CA GLN A 43 14.38 -2.51 -0.11
C GLN A 43 13.24 -1.76 0.62
N ASN A 44 13.57 -0.83 1.50
CA ASN A 44 12.57 0.04 2.13
C ASN A 44 12.11 1.16 1.18
N GLU A 45 12.96 1.54 0.25
CA GLU A 45 12.74 2.61 -0.72
C GLU A 45 13.41 2.22 -2.04
N VAL A 46 12.75 2.52 -3.17
CA VAL A 46 13.25 2.25 -4.51
C VAL A 46 12.88 3.41 -5.42
N ASP A 47 13.87 3.91 -6.15
CA ASP A 47 13.65 4.85 -7.23
C ASP A 47 13.32 4.08 -8.53
N LEU A 48 12.14 4.36 -9.10
CA LEU A 48 11.78 3.90 -10.44
C LEU A 48 12.05 5.04 -11.41
N GLU A 49 13.17 4.97 -12.12
CA GLU A 49 13.58 5.99 -13.07
C GLU A 49 12.89 5.79 -14.44
N TYR A 50 12.37 6.89 -15.00
CA TYR A 50 11.80 6.93 -16.34
C TYR A 50 12.49 8.05 -17.14
N VAL A 51 13.46 7.67 -17.97
CA VAL A 51 14.18 8.61 -18.84
C VAL A 51 13.43 8.75 -20.15
N PHE A 52 13.22 9.96 -20.70
CA PHE A 52 12.64 10.16 -22.03
C PHE A 52 13.53 11.09 -22.85
N ASP A 53 13.88 10.67 -24.06
CA ASP A 53 14.63 11.48 -25.00
C ASP A 53 13.68 12.24 -25.91
N VAL A 54 13.76 13.56 -25.87
CA VAL A 54 12.84 14.45 -26.61
C VAL A 54 13.65 15.36 -27.50
N SER A 55 13.32 15.36 -28.80
CA SER A 55 13.91 16.28 -29.76
C SER A 55 12.89 17.32 -30.23
N PRO A 56 13.30 18.55 -30.61
CA PRO A 56 12.39 19.58 -31.12
C PRO A 56 11.57 19.12 -32.33
N GLY A 57 12.12 18.22 -33.15
CA GLY A 57 11.45 17.66 -34.33
C GLY A 57 10.27 16.74 -34.02
N MET A 58 10.11 16.29 -32.77
CA MET A 58 8.98 15.45 -32.36
C MET A 58 7.70 16.24 -32.14
N PHE A 59 7.80 17.55 -31.89
CA PHE A 59 6.62 18.37 -31.59
C PHE A 59 5.70 18.47 -32.81
N PRO A 60 4.37 18.25 -32.62
CA PRO A 60 3.42 18.37 -33.72
C PRO A 60 3.35 19.81 -34.25
N VAL A 61 2.70 19.99 -35.39
CA VAL A 61 2.48 21.32 -35.98
C VAL A 61 1.70 22.22 -35.02
N SER A 62 0.68 21.66 -34.37
CA SER A 62 -0.13 22.32 -33.34
C SER A 62 -0.41 21.38 -32.17
N GLY A 63 -0.58 21.96 -30.97
CA GLY A 63 -0.89 21.22 -29.75
C GLY A 63 0.34 20.68 -29.00
N ASN A 64 0.06 20.07 -27.86
CA ASN A 64 1.06 19.48 -26.97
C ASN A 64 1.65 18.20 -27.55
N LEU A 65 2.90 17.89 -27.21
CA LEU A 65 3.56 16.64 -27.62
C LEU A 65 3.22 15.53 -26.62
N LEU A 66 2.51 14.51 -27.08
CA LEU A 66 2.26 13.29 -26.32
C LEU A 66 3.35 12.26 -26.61
N LEU A 67 4.10 11.84 -25.59
CA LEU A 67 5.11 10.80 -25.74
C LEU A 67 4.49 9.40 -25.60
N ASP A 68 5.21 8.41 -26.11
CA ASP A 68 4.92 7.02 -25.79
C ASP A 68 5.24 6.74 -24.33
N ALA A 69 4.47 5.82 -23.74
CA ALA A 69 4.63 5.49 -22.35
C ALA A 69 5.84 4.57 -22.12
N LYS A 70 6.52 4.74 -20.98
CA LYS A 70 7.54 3.81 -20.50
C LYS A 70 7.01 3.07 -19.28
N THR A 71 7.23 1.77 -19.24
CA THR A 71 6.72 0.90 -18.18
C THR A 71 7.87 0.43 -17.29
N ASN A 72 7.71 0.55 -15.97
CA ASN A 72 8.52 -0.16 -14.98
C ASN A 72 7.62 -1.06 -14.13
N ASN A 73 8.14 -2.23 -13.76
CA ASN A 73 7.44 -3.11 -12.82
C ASN A 73 7.76 -2.71 -11.38
N ILE A 74 6.75 -2.77 -10.51
CA ILE A 74 6.87 -2.70 -9.06
C ILE A 74 6.55 -4.06 -8.45
N GLU A 75 7.35 -4.48 -7.47
CA GLU A 75 7.09 -5.68 -6.66
C GLU A 75 7.21 -5.30 -5.18
N VAL A 76 6.20 -5.67 -4.40
CA VAL A 76 6.15 -5.48 -2.95
C VAL A 76 6.00 -6.85 -2.30
N VAL A 77 6.93 -7.18 -1.41
CA VAL A 77 7.00 -8.46 -0.69
C VAL A 77 6.76 -8.22 0.79
N CYS A 78 5.76 -8.88 1.34
CA CYS A 78 5.36 -8.82 2.74
C CYS A 78 5.63 -10.14 3.47
N ASP A 79 5.93 -10.06 4.76
CA ASP A 79 6.22 -11.22 5.62
C ASP A 79 4.98 -12.05 5.98
N ALA A 80 3.79 -11.46 5.91
CA ALA A 80 2.50 -12.11 6.13
C ALA A 80 1.46 -11.69 5.08
N SER A 81 0.46 -12.54 4.89
CA SER A 81 -0.66 -12.23 4.00
C SER A 81 -1.40 -11.00 4.50
N THR A 82 -1.53 -9.98 3.64
CA THR A 82 -2.13 -8.68 3.98
C THR A 82 -2.87 -8.12 2.77
N TYR A 83 -3.65 -7.06 2.94
CA TYR A 83 -4.11 -6.22 1.83
C TYR A 83 -3.12 -5.09 1.60
N LEU A 84 -2.76 -4.84 0.34
CA LEU A 84 -1.83 -3.77 -0.01
C LEU A 84 -2.55 -2.64 -0.75
N THR A 85 -2.30 -1.41 -0.30
CA THR A 85 -2.75 -0.17 -0.95
C THR A 85 -1.59 0.81 -1.09
N PHE A 86 -1.72 1.79 -1.98
CA PHE A 86 -0.84 2.96 -1.97
C PHE A 86 -1.60 4.25 -2.27
N SER A 87 -1.12 5.36 -1.69
CA SER A 87 -1.48 6.71 -2.10
C SER A 87 -0.36 7.33 -2.92
N SER A 88 -0.70 8.20 -3.87
CA SER A 88 0.28 8.93 -4.67
C SER A 88 0.32 10.41 -4.29
N THR A 89 1.51 11.01 -4.31
CA THR A 89 1.72 12.44 -4.09
C THR A 89 2.58 13.00 -5.21
N ASP A 90 2.13 14.09 -5.82
CA ASP A 90 2.86 14.82 -6.85
C ASP A 90 3.74 15.88 -6.20
N ASN A 91 5.06 15.64 -6.17
CA ASN A 91 6.03 16.55 -5.58
C ASN A 91 6.40 17.72 -6.51
N ARG A 92 5.70 17.82 -7.66
CA ARG A 92 5.83 18.88 -8.66
C ARG A 92 4.47 19.46 -9.04
N ALA A 93 3.49 19.38 -8.13
CA ALA A 93 2.10 19.77 -8.39
C ALA A 93 1.90 21.21 -8.90
N SER A 94 2.78 22.16 -8.52
CA SER A 94 2.74 23.54 -9.00
C SER A 94 3.07 23.69 -10.49
N SER A 95 3.79 22.72 -11.07
CA SER A 95 4.26 22.73 -12.46
C SER A 95 3.31 22.06 -13.45
N VAL A 96 2.19 21.51 -12.99
CA VAL A 96 1.23 20.80 -13.84
C VAL A 96 0.63 21.73 -14.89
N LEU A 97 0.89 21.44 -16.17
CA LEU A 97 0.39 22.23 -17.30
C LEU A 97 -1.15 22.27 -17.36
N THR A 98 -1.80 21.12 -17.20
CA THR A 98 -3.26 21.01 -17.19
C THR A 98 -3.71 20.32 -15.90
N ALA A 99 -4.47 21.04 -15.07
CA ALA A 99 -4.94 20.52 -13.80
C ALA A 99 -5.79 19.25 -14.00
N GLY A 100 -5.54 18.23 -13.19
CA GLY A 100 -6.24 16.97 -13.26
C GLY A 100 -5.82 16.05 -12.12
N VAL A 101 -6.74 15.20 -11.67
CA VAL A 101 -6.47 14.24 -10.57
C VAL A 101 -5.45 13.17 -10.97
N TYR A 102 -5.26 12.94 -12.27
CA TYR A 102 -4.31 11.97 -12.84
C TYR A 102 -3.01 12.61 -13.35
N ASN A 103 -2.91 13.94 -13.36
CA ASN A 103 -1.82 14.66 -14.03
C ASN A 103 -0.77 15.08 -13.01
N PHE A 104 0.44 14.53 -13.13
CA PHE A 104 1.60 14.82 -12.29
C PHE A 104 2.54 15.81 -12.98
N GLY A 105 3.12 16.77 -12.26
CA GLY A 105 3.92 17.83 -12.87
C GLY A 105 5.26 17.35 -13.42
N LEU A 106 5.73 17.96 -14.51
CA LEU A 106 7.04 17.67 -15.13
C LEU A 106 8.10 18.75 -14.88
N GLY A 107 7.84 19.65 -13.93
CA GLY A 107 8.74 20.75 -13.61
C GLY A 107 8.51 22.00 -14.45
N LEU A 108 9.31 23.01 -14.15
CA LEU A 108 9.30 24.30 -14.83
C LEU A 108 10.56 24.42 -15.69
N PHE A 109 10.42 25.12 -16.81
CA PHE A 109 11.50 25.57 -17.66
C PHE A 109 11.63 27.09 -17.57
N ASP A 110 12.86 27.60 -17.65
CA ASP A 110 13.21 28.97 -17.30
C ASP A 110 12.73 29.34 -15.88
N THR A 111 11.73 30.22 -15.76
CA THR A 111 11.23 30.74 -14.47
C THR A 111 9.84 30.20 -14.14
N ASP A 112 8.95 30.10 -15.13
CA ASP A 112 7.52 29.87 -14.92
C ASP A 112 6.85 29.02 -16.01
N LYS A 113 7.56 28.66 -17.08
CA LYS A 113 6.99 27.86 -18.16
C LYS A 113 6.81 26.43 -17.70
N LYS A 114 5.58 25.93 -17.77
CA LYS A 114 5.28 24.56 -17.37
C LYS A 114 5.72 23.60 -18.46
N VAL A 115 6.64 22.70 -18.12
CA VAL A 115 7.18 21.70 -19.07
C VAL A 115 6.06 20.79 -19.58
N GLY A 116 5.12 20.42 -18.71
CA GLY A 116 4.04 19.52 -19.06
C GLY A 116 3.43 18.83 -17.85
N PHE A 117 2.87 17.66 -18.09
CA PHE A 117 2.47 16.72 -17.05
C PHE A 117 2.70 15.29 -17.53
N TYR A 118 2.74 14.32 -16.62
CA TYR A 118 2.67 12.91 -16.94
C TYR A 118 1.51 12.25 -16.22
N THR A 119 1.06 11.12 -16.75
CA THR A 119 0.09 10.25 -16.10
C THR A 119 0.76 8.93 -15.75
N ILE A 120 0.34 8.31 -14.64
CA ILE A 120 0.76 6.97 -14.25
C ILE A 120 -0.45 6.06 -14.40
N THR A 121 -0.31 4.96 -15.14
CA THR A 121 -1.32 3.92 -15.27
C THR A 121 -0.80 2.63 -14.64
N MET A 122 -1.56 2.05 -13.73
CA MET A 122 -1.25 0.76 -13.13
C MET A 122 -1.99 -0.34 -13.92
N LYS A 123 -1.26 -1.37 -14.35
CA LYS A 123 -1.79 -2.51 -15.13
C LYS A 123 -1.06 -3.81 -14.80
N ASN A 124 -1.53 -4.92 -15.38
CA ASN A 124 -0.91 -6.25 -15.23
C ASN A 124 -0.70 -6.66 -13.76
N ALA A 125 -1.68 -6.32 -12.91
CA ALA A 125 -1.59 -6.56 -11.48
C ALA A 125 -1.67 -8.07 -11.17
N THR A 126 -0.76 -8.56 -10.33
CA THR A 126 -0.73 -9.93 -9.85
C THR A 126 -0.51 -10.01 -8.34
N VAL A 127 -1.01 -11.09 -7.73
CA VAL A 127 -0.81 -11.39 -6.30
C VAL A 127 -0.43 -12.86 -6.13
N LYS A 128 0.59 -13.13 -5.29
CA LYS A 128 0.90 -14.47 -4.78
C LYS A 128 0.50 -14.56 -3.31
N GLN A 129 -0.11 -15.68 -2.92
CA GLN A 129 -0.45 -15.93 -1.51
C GLN A 129 0.80 -16.09 -0.66
N ASP A 130 1.83 -16.72 -1.22
CA ASP A 130 3.16 -16.88 -0.64
C ASP A 130 4.23 -17.04 -1.74
N ALA A 131 5.49 -17.20 -1.34
CA ALA A 131 6.62 -17.35 -2.27
C ALA A 131 6.53 -18.58 -3.19
N SER A 132 5.89 -19.66 -2.74
CA SER A 132 5.72 -20.92 -3.48
C SER A 132 4.46 -20.96 -4.36
N SER A 133 3.48 -20.11 -4.08
CA SER A 133 2.23 -19.99 -4.82
C SER A 133 2.43 -19.44 -6.23
N ALA A 134 1.62 -19.90 -7.19
CA ALA A 134 1.56 -19.28 -8.51
C ALA A 134 1.00 -17.85 -8.43
N ALA A 135 1.51 -16.95 -9.27
CA ALA A 135 0.96 -15.60 -9.39
C ALA A 135 -0.45 -15.65 -9.98
N GLN A 136 -1.39 -14.96 -9.33
CA GLN A 136 -2.76 -14.83 -9.81
C GLN A 136 -2.97 -13.43 -10.36
N THR A 137 -3.49 -13.34 -11.58
CA THR A 137 -3.91 -12.06 -12.17
C THR A 137 -5.11 -11.51 -11.41
N VAL A 138 -5.02 -10.23 -11.09
CA VAL A 138 -6.06 -9.44 -10.42
C VAL A 138 -6.26 -8.14 -11.19
N GLY A 139 -7.25 -7.34 -10.79
CA GLY A 139 -7.39 -5.97 -11.28
C GLY A 139 -6.85 -4.92 -10.31
N VAL A 140 -7.02 -3.67 -10.70
CA VAL A 140 -6.68 -2.48 -9.94
C VAL A 140 -7.98 -1.81 -9.49
N SER A 141 -8.05 -1.45 -8.22
CA SER A 141 -9.13 -0.68 -7.64
C SER A 141 -8.63 0.66 -7.10
N ASN A 142 -9.47 1.70 -7.18
CA ASN A 142 -9.30 2.95 -6.44
C ASN A 142 -10.35 3.15 -5.31
N GLY A 143 -11.06 2.07 -4.96
CA GLY A 143 -12.18 2.06 -4.01
C GLY A 143 -13.55 2.40 -4.60
N THR A 144 -13.62 2.86 -5.85
CA THR A 144 -14.89 3.19 -6.55
C THR A 144 -14.97 2.52 -7.91
N SER A 145 -13.87 2.46 -8.63
CA SER A 145 -13.73 1.81 -9.93
C SER A 145 -12.84 0.58 -9.82
N TYR A 146 -13.04 -0.35 -10.75
CA TYR A 146 -12.24 -1.55 -10.90
C TYR A 146 -12.01 -1.84 -12.37
N ALA A 147 -10.76 -2.07 -12.75
CA ALA A 147 -10.36 -2.42 -14.10
C ALA A 147 -9.04 -3.20 -14.11
N THR A 148 -8.72 -3.84 -15.22
CA THR A 148 -7.40 -4.48 -15.41
C THR A 148 -6.27 -3.46 -15.63
N SER A 149 -6.63 -2.22 -15.95
CA SER A 149 -5.75 -1.07 -16.13
C SER A 149 -6.46 0.18 -15.62
N LEU A 150 -5.83 0.93 -14.71
CA LEU A 150 -6.44 2.12 -14.10
C LEU A 150 -5.39 3.21 -13.90
N SER A 151 -5.73 4.45 -14.26
CA SER A 151 -4.90 5.62 -13.96
C SER A 151 -4.80 5.82 -12.45
N VAL A 152 -3.60 6.15 -11.97
CA VAL A 152 -3.35 6.48 -10.58
C VAL A 152 -4.01 7.81 -10.25
N ASP A 153 -5.05 7.76 -9.43
CA ASP A 153 -5.77 8.93 -8.93
C ASP A 153 -5.07 9.47 -7.68
N LYS A 154 -4.57 10.72 -7.74
CA LYS A 154 -3.89 11.37 -6.60
C LYS A 154 -4.79 11.58 -5.38
N THR A 155 -6.10 11.46 -5.54
CA THR A 155 -7.10 11.67 -4.49
C THR A 155 -7.60 10.36 -3.86
N LYS A 156 -7.16 9.21 -4.37
CA LYS A 156 -7.64 7.89 -3.94
C LYS A 156 -6.48 6.97 -3.57
N LYS A 157 -6.81 5.91 -2.83
CA LYS A 157 -5.89 4.79 -2.61
C LYS A 157 -6.06 3.79 -3.74
N MET A 158 -4.94 3.40 -4.34
CA MET A 158 -4.89 2.35 -5.35
C MET A 158 -4.63 1.01 -4.67
N ALA A 159 -5.18 -0.09 -5.20
CA ALA A 159 -5.07 -1.42 -4.60
C ALA A 159 -5.14 -2.54 -5.64
N TRP A 160 -4.55 -3.69 -5.28
CA TRP A 160 -4.76 -4.97 -5.96
C TRP A 160 -6.10 -5.55 -5.52
N ALA A 161 -6.97 -5.90 -6.47
CA ALA A 161 -8.36 -6.18 -6.17
C ALA A 161 -9.01 -7.19 -7.12
N THR A 162 -10.16 -7.75 -6.71
CA THR A 162 -11.04 -8.57 -7.58
C THR A 162 -12.35 -7.86 -7.93
N ALA A 163 -12.67 -6.77 -7.23
CA ALA A 163 -13.77 -5.86 -7.52
C ALA A 163 -13.48 -4.46 -6.93
N ALA A 164 -14.33 -3.47 -7.21
CA ALA A 164 -14.11 -2.08 -6.78
C ALA A 164 -13.93 -1.93 -5.26
N SER A 165 -14.65 -2.70 -4.46
CA SER A 165 -14.57 -2.68 -2.99
C SER A 165 -14.00 -3.96 -2.39
N THR A 166 -13.42 -4.85 -3.20
CA THR A 166 -12.90 -6.14 -2.74
C THR A 166 -11.43 -6.28 -3.10
N LEU A 167 -10.56 -6.01 -2.13
CA LEU A 167 -9.11 -6.14 -2.28
C LEU A 167 -8.70 -7.61 -2.30
N ARG A 168 -7.55 -7.91 -2.93
CA ARG A 168 -6.97 -9.25 -2.91
C ARG A 168 -5.83 -9.30 -1.90
N ALA A 169 -5.96 -10.16 -0.89
CA ALA A 169 -4.87 -10.42 0.06
C ALA A 169 -3.79 -11.34 -0.53
N GLY A 170 -2.55 -11.16 -0.07
CA GLY A 170 -1.40 -11.99 -0.39
C GLY A 170 -0.13 -11.49 0.26
N GLN A 171 1.00 -12.13 -0.06
CA GLN A 171 2.33 -11.75 0.42
C GLN A 171 3.16 -11.04 -0.65
N ILE A 172 2.95 -11.34 -1.94
CA ILE A 172 3.75 -10.74 -3.02
C ILE A 172 2.79 -10.07 -4.00
N PHE A 173 2.97 -8.77 -4.19
CA PHE A 173 2.17 -7.92 -5.05
C PHE A 173 3.05 -7.40 -6.17
N SER A 174 2.62 -7.53 -7.41
CA SER A 174 3.34 -6.95 -8.54
C SER A 174 2.39 -6.25 -9.50
N ALA A 175 2.83 -5.16 -10.11
CA ALA A 175 2.11 -4.47 -11.16
C ALA A 175 3.08 -3.68 -12.05
N ASP A 176 2.62 -3.39 -13.25
CA ASP A 176 3.32 -2.49 -14.16
C ASP A 176 2.81 -1.07 -13.96
N LEU A 177 3.74 -0.14 -13.80
CA LEU A 177 3.50 1.29 -13.74
C LEU A 177 3.94 1.90 -15.07
N ASP A 178 2.95 2.38 -15.84
CA ASP A 178 3.13 2.93 -17.17
C ASP A 178 3.06 4.45 -17.11
N VAL A 179 4.19 5.11 -17.33
CA VAL A 179 4.33 6.56 -17.24
C VAL A 179 4.28 7.17 -18.64
N ARG A 180 3.33 8.08 -18.85
CA ARG A 180 3.13 8.76 -20.14
C ARG A 180 3.20 10.29 -20.01
N PRO A 181 4.26 10.93 -20.51
CA PRO A 181 4.38 12.38 -20.54
C PRO A 181 3.56 13.05 -21.65
N THR A 182 3.05 14.24 -21.35
CA THR A 182 2.51 15.22 -22.30
C THR A 182 3.24 16.55 -22.08
N LEU A 183 3.95 17.02 -23.11
CA LEU A 183 4.80 18.19 -23.05
C LEU A 183 4.13 19.42 -23.67
N SER A 184 4.33 20.57 -23.03
CA SER A 184 3.79 21.85 -23.48
C SER A 184 4.30 22.20 -24.88
N SER A 185 3.41 22.65 -25.76
CA SER A 185 3.78 23.16 -27.08
C SER A 185 4.75 24.35 -27.02
N GLU A 186 4.83 25.06 -25.89
CA GLU A 186 5.75 26.19 -25.69
C GLU A 186 7.23 25.78 -25.72
N LEU A 187 7.53 24.50 -25.44
CA LEU A 187 8.90 23.98 -25.51
C LEU A 187 9.43 23.89 -26.94
N LYS A 188 8.55 23.83 -27.95
CA LYS A 188 8.92 23.72 -29.37
C LYS A 188 9.82 24.87 -29.84
N THR A 189 9.56 26.07 -29.33
CA THR A 189 10.26 27.31 -29.72
C THR A 189 11.17 27.85 -28.62
N SER A 190 11.34 27.09 -27.53
CA SER A 190 12.15 27.53 -26.40
C SER A 190 13.64 27.46 -26.73
N SER A 191 14.39 28.50 -26.35
CA SER A 191 15.85 28.51 -26.42
C SER A 191 16.43 27.99 -25.11
N GLY A 192 17.18 26.89 -25.14
CA GLY A 192 17.79 26.27 -23.96
C GLY A 192 17.34 24.82 -23.74
N ASP A 193 17.95 24.16 -22.77
CA ASP A 193 17.70 22.75 -22.47
C ASP A 193 16.60 22.62 -21.41
N ALA A 194 15.40 22.24 -21.85
CA ALA A 194 14.30 21.90 -20.95
C ALA A 194 14.45 20.45 -20.45
N ASN A 195 14.42 20.27 -19.13
CA ASN A 195 14.50 18.96 -18.51
C ASN A 195 13.10 18.48 -18.08
N LEU A 196 12.87 17.17 -18.18
CA LEU A 196 11.72 16.54 -17.57
C LEU A 196 12.04 16.23 -16.10
N ASP A 197 11.55 17.06 -15.20
CA ASP A 197 11.71 16.91 -13.75
C ASP A 197 10.38 16.47 -13.12
N GLY A 198 9.96 15.26 -13.47
CA GLY A 198 8.77 14.64 -12.88
C GLY A 198 9.13 13.89 -11.60
N TYR A 199 8.39 14.14 -10.52
CA TYR A 199 8.61 13.42 -9.25
C TYR A 199 7.31 13.17 -8.50
N ALA A 200 7.02 11.89 -8.24
CA ALA A 200 5.90 11.46 -7.43
C ALA A 200 6.33 10.40 -6.41
N THR A 201 5.73 10.45 -5.23
CA THR A 201 5.92 9.46 -4.19
C THR A 201 4.72 8.52 -4.14
N LEU A 202 4.96 7.21 -4.15
CA LEU A 202 3.95 6.18 -3.90
C LEU A 202 4.14 5.65 -2.46
N ALA A 203 3.25 6.04 -1.56
CA ALA A 203 3.30 5.62 -0.16
C ALA A 203 2.43 4.37 0.03
N PHE A 204 3.07 3.22 0.27
CA PHE A 204 2.40 1.95 0.48
C PHE A 204 1.91 1.80 1.92
N ALA A 205 0.73 1.20 2.08
CA ALA A 205 0.12 0.89 3.36
C ALA A 205 -0.50 -0.51 3.31
N PHE A 206 -0.36 -1.24 4.41
CA PHE A 206 -0.81 -2.62 4.57
C PHE A 206 -1.78 -2.73 5.76
N SER A 207 -2.82 -3.55 5.61
CA SER A 207 -3.76 -3.86 6.68
C SER A 207 -4.16 -5.33 6.65
N LEU A 208 -4.30 -5.92 7.84
CA LEU A 208 -4.92 -7.23 8.02
C LEU A 208 -6.46 -7.11 7.97
#